data_AF-A0A428SGC5-F1
#
_entry.id   AF-A0A428SGC5-F1
#
_cell.length_a   1.000
_cell.length_b   1.000
_cell.length_c   1.000
_cell.angle_alpha   90.00
_cell.angle_beta   90.00
_cell.angle_gamma   90.00
#
_symmetry.space_group_name_H-M   'P 1'
#
loop_
_entity.id
_entity.type
_entity.pdbx_description
1 polymer ?
#
loop_
_entity_poly.entity_id
_entity_poly.type
_entity_poly.pdbx_seq_one_letter_code
_entity_poly.pdbx_strand_id
1 'polypeptide(L)'
;MREEREKVQKDIQGTDTSSLVQGMSETDVIQALVLQFLQHDGYVETARAFAEDMKVQKEALSLDPGLKVDGVNIRDDEDANNRQRIRRAILEGDIDRALKYTNAYYPHVLQDNEHVYFRLRCRRFIELVRKAAQLNMLNETKNSNGHGSNAAPQSMDIDLNGSDTSAWEADGGENTAELAELERSMLEYGQKLQEEYANDPRKEVSKALNEIWALVAYQNPLKEPQVSHLLDRRGRVAVAEELNSAILLSLGKSSRAALEKLYAQTSVLLEDLRQDGGEGAFVSVDDAWDGIPRSTHHL
;
A
#
# COMPACT_ATOMS: atom_id res chain seq x y z
N MET A 1 -9.69 -21.96 34.80
CA MET A 1 -9.14 -21.18 33.67
C MET A 1 -8.78 -22.05 32.47
N ARG A 2 -7.89 -23.04 32.58
CA ARG A 2 -7.52 -23.92 31.45
C ARG A 2 -8.65 -24.87 31.02
N GLU A 3 -9.32 -25.50 31.98
CA GLU A 3 -10.46 -26.39 31.73
C GLU A 3 -11.66 -25.66 31.11
N GLU A 4 -11.97 -24.45 31.60
CA GLU A 4 -13.01 -23.59 31.01
C GLU A 4 -12.67 -23.18 29.57
N ARG A 5 -11.41 -22.85 29.27
CA ARG A 5 -10.93 -22.59 27.90
C ARG A 5 -11.13 -23.79 26.98
N GLU A 6 -10.77 -24.99 27.45
CA GLU A 6 -10.93 -26.22 26.66
C GLU A 6 -12.39 -26.58 26.43
N LYS A 7 -13.27 -26.30 27.40
CA LYS A 7 -14.72 -26.47 27.26
C LYS A 7 -15.28 -25.54 26.19
N VAL A 8 -15.00 -24.23 26.30
CA VAL A 8 -15.45 -23.24 25.31
C VAL A 8 -14.91 -23.57 23.92
N GLN A 9 -13.66 -24.03 23.80
CA GLN A 9 -13.09 -24.45 22.51
C GLN A 9 -13.81 -25.66 21.90
N LYS A 10 -14.19 -26.64 22.72
CA LYS A 10 -14.99 -27.80 22.26
C LYS A 10 -16.38 -27.38 21.81
N ASP A 11 -17.00 -26.46 22.52
CA ASP A 11 -18.33 -25.93 22.19
C ASP A 11 -18.28 -25.17 20.85
N ILE A 12 -17.21 -24.39 20.60
CA ILE A 12 -16.96 -23.74 19.30
C ILE A 12 -16.80 -24.80 18.19
N GLN A 13 -15.96 -25.81 18.39
CA GLN A 13 -15.72 -26.87 17.40
C GLN A 13 -16.96 -27.74 17.12
N GLY A 14 -17.87 -27.85 18.08
CA GLY A 14 -19.13 -28.59 17.95
C GLY A 14 -20.29 -27.78 17.37
N THR A 15 -20.09 -26.49 17.08
CA THR A 15 -21.14 -25.62 16.56
C THR A 15 -21.46 -25.97 15.11
N ASP A 16 -22.75 -26.14 14.80
CA ASP A 16 -23.20 -26.51 13.45
C ASP A 16 -23.04 -25.34 12.47
N THR A 17 -22.17 -25.53 11.48
CA THR A 17 -21.87 -24.56 10.42
C THR A 17 -22.72 -24.75 9.15
N SER A 18 -23.57 -25.77 9.11
CA SER A 18 -24.36 -26.16 7.93
C SER A 18 -25.38 -25.10 7.47
N SER A 19 -25.74 -24.15 8.35
CA SER A 19 -26.73 -23.10 8.08
C SER A 19 -26.12 -21.73 7.73
N LEU A 20 -24.78 -21.61 7.73
CA LEU A 20 -24.09 -20.32 7.52
C LEU A 20 -24.41 -19.70 6.16
N VAL A 21 -24.38 -20.50 5.10
CA VAL A 21 -24.73 -20.08 3.74
C VAL A 21 -25.51 -21.22 3.08
N GLN A 22 -26.70 -20.92 2.57
CA GLN A 22 -27.55 -21.93 1.91
C GLN A 22 -26.80 -22.56 0.73
N GLY A 23 -26.60 -23.88 0.79
CA GLY A 23 -26.03 -24.66 -0.31
C GLY A 23 -24.51 -24.71 -0.39
N MET A 24 -23.77 -24.21 0.60
CA MET A 24 -22.30 -24.29 0.67
C MET A 24 -21.86 -25.03 1.93
N SER A 25 -20.82 -25.88 1.81
CA SER A 25 -20.15 -26.42 3.00
C SER A 25 -19.28 -25.35 3.66
N GLU A 26 -18.91 -25.54 4.93
CA GLU A 26 -17.97 -24.65 5.62
C GLU A 26 -16.67 -24.43 4.83
N THR A 27 -16.11 -25.52 4.27
CA THR A 27 -14.92 -25.45 3.42
C THR A 27 -15.14 -24.62 2.17
N ASP A 28 -16.29 -24.78 1.48
CA ASP A 28 -16.61 -23.97 0.30
C ASP A 28 -16.75 -22.47 0.66
N VAL A 29 -17.34 -22.17 1.83
CA VAL A 29 -17.49 -20.78 2.32
C VAL A 29 -16.12 -20.16 2.61
N ILE A 30 -15.24 -20.87 3.32
CA ILE A 30 -13.88 -20.40 3.62
C ILE A 30 -13.10 -20.18 2.32
N GLN A 31 -13.15 -21.13 1.40
CA GLN A 31 -12.48 -21.02 0.10
C GLN A 31 -12.98 -19.81 -0.69
N ALA A 32 -14.29 -19.56 -0.72
CA ALA A 32 -14.87 -18.39 -1.38
C ALA A 32 -14.42 -17.07 -0.72
N LEU A 33 -14.37 -17.01 0.61
CA LEU A 33 -13.89 -15.84 1.36
C LEU A 33 -12.41 -15.55 1.06
N VAL A 34 -11.56 -16.58 1.02
CA VAL A 34 -10.14 -16.46 0.69
C VAL A 34 -9.97 -15.99 -0.76
N LEU A 35 -10.68 -16.59 -1.71
CA LEU A 35 -10.60 -16.20 -3.12
C LEU A 35 -11.05 -14.74 -3.32
N GLN A 36 -12.16 -14.34 -2.70
CA GLN A 36 -12.65 -12.97 -2.73
C GLN A 36 -11.62 -12.01 -2.13
N PHE A 37 -10.97 -12.36 -1.02
CA PHE A 37 -9.91 -11.56 -0.42
C PHE A 37 -8.72 -11.39 -1.37
N LEU A 38 -8.25 -12.48 -1.98
CA LEU A 38 -7.13 -12.44 -2.92
C LEU A 38 -7.45 -11.55 -4.13
N GLN A 39 -8.66 -11.65 -4.68
CA GLN A 39 -9.10 -10.79 -5.77
C GLN A 39 -9.30 -9.32 -5.36
N HIS A 40 -9.80 -9.09 -4.14
CA HIS A 40 -10.02 -7.76 -3.60
C HIS A 40 -8.71 -6.96 -3.48
N ASP A 41 -7.68 -7.60 -2.92
CA ASP A 41 -6.37 -6.98 -2.66
C ASP A 41 -5.42 -7.01 -3.88
N GLY A 42 -5.83 -7.68 -4.95
CA GLY A 42 -5.07 -7.73 -6.20
C GLY A 42 -4.00 -8.81 -6.23
N TYR A 43 -4.11 -9.85 -5.41
CA TYR A 43 -3.27 -11.05 -5.44
C TYR A 43 -3.71 -12.00 -6.57
N VAL A 44 -3.72 -11.51 -7.82
CA VAL A 44 -4.31 -12.22 -8.97
C VAL A 44 -3.63 -13.55 -9.26
N GLU A 45 -2.30 -13.59 -9.21
CA GLU A 45 -1.54 -14.84 -9.45
C GLU A 45 -1.84 -15.89 -8.38
N THR A 46 -1.89 -15.48 -7.11
CA THR A 46 -2.25 -16.34 -5.99
C THR A 46 -3.70 -16.79 -6.07
N ALA A 47 -4.62 -15.90 -6.42
CA ALA A 47 -6.04 -16.21 -6.62
C ALA A 47 -6.23 -17.26 -7.71
N ARG A 48 -5.48 -17.15 -8.82
CA ARG A 48 -5.51 -18.11 -9.92
C ARG A 48 -4.99 -19.48 -9.49
N ALA A 49 -3.81 -19.53 -8.89
CA ALA A 49 -3.23 -20.77 -8.40
C ALA A 49 -4.15 -21.45 -7.36
N PHE A 50 -4.73 -20.67 -6.45
CA PHE A 50 -5.67 -21.15 -5.46
C PHE A 50 -6.96 -21.70 -6.10
N ALA A 51 -7.52 -21.01 -7.08
CA ALA A 51 -8.71 -21.48 -7.79
C ALA A 51 -8.46 -22.75 -8.62
N GLU A 52 -7.26 -22.91 -9.20
CA GLU A 52 -6.85 -24.15 -9.87
C GLU A 52 -6.75 -25.31 -8.89
N ASP A 53 -6.12 -25.10 -7.73
CA ASP A 53 -5.99 -26.14 -6.69
C ASP A 53 -7.35 -26.56 -6.13
N MET A 54 -8.25 -25.60 -5.89
CA MET A 54 -9.64 -25.88 -5.50
C MET A 54 -10.38 -26.73 -6.53
N LYS A 55 -10.18 -26.47 -7.83
CA LYS A 55 -10.79 -27.28 -8.89
C LYS A 55 -10.26 -28.70 -8.87
N VAL A 56 -8.94 -28.88 -8.78
CA VAL A 56 -8.32 -30.20 -8.70
C VAL A 56 -8.84 -30.98 -7.50
N GLN A 57 -8.92 -30.35 -6.34
CA GLN A 57 -9.45 -30.98 -5.12
C GLN A 57 -10.93 -31.36 -5.28
N LYS A 58 -11.74 -30.48 -5.86
CA LYS A 58 -13.18 -30.73 -6.08
C LYS A 58 -13.43 -31.80 -7.14
N GLU A 59 -12.62 -31.85 -8.20
CA GLU A 59 -12.62 -32.91 -9.21
C GLU A 59 -12.18 -34.27 -8.61
N ALA A 60 -11.19 -34.28 -7.72
CA ALA A 60 -10.77 -35.49 -7.02
C ALA A 60 -11.83 -36.04 -6.04
N LEU A 61 -12.68 -35.15 -5.51
CA LEU A 61 -13.74 -35.50 -4.54
C LEU A 61 -15.12 -35.73 -5.17
N SER A 62 -15.36 -35.26 -6.41
CA SER A 62 -16.69 -35.29 -7.05
C SER A 62 -16.77 -36.35 -8.16
N LEU A 63 -17.79 -37.20 -8.14
CA LEU A 63 -18.13 -38.14 -9.23
C LEU A 63 -18.94 -37.49 -10.37
N ASP A 64 -19.36 -36.23 -10.25
CA ASP A 64 -20.25 -35.56 -11.20
C ASP A 64 -19.51 -34.52 -12.06
N PRO A 65 -19.26 -34.78 -13.37
CA PRO A 65 -18.53 -33.89 -14.27
C PRO A 65 -19.27 -32.58 -14.63
N GLY A 66 -20.50 -32.39 -14.13
CA GLY A 66 -21.42 -31.34 -14.58
C GLY A 66 -21.47 -30.06 -13.73
N LEU A 67 -20.89 -30.04 -12.53
CA LEU A 67 -20.89 -28.86 -11.66
C LEU A 67 -19.89 -27.82 -12.19
N LYS A 68 -20.40 -26.84 -12.93
CA LYS A 68 -19.66 -25.62 -13.26
C LYS A 68 -19.31 -24.91 -11.95
N VAL A 69 -18.09 -25.11 -11.47
CA VAL A 69 -17.48 -24.21 -10.50
C VAL A 69 -17.52 -22.83 -11.15
N ASP A 70 -18.23 -21.88 -10.56
CA ASP A 70 -18.30 -20.50 -11.06
C ASP A 70 -16.87 -20.06 -11.34
N GLY A 71 -16.55 -19.96 -12.63
CA GLY A 71 -15.21 -19.67 -13.08
C GLY A 71 -14.80 -18.33 -12.50
N VAL A 72 -13.56 -18.25 -12.01
CA VAL A 72 -12.87 -17.00 -11.73
C VAL A 72 -13.23 -16.01 -12.84
N ASN A 73 -13.99 -14.98 -12.49
CA ASN A 73 -14.51 -14.04 -13.47
C ASN A 73 -13.32 -13.27 -14.06
N ILE A 74 -13.01 -13.53 -15.33
CA ILE A 74 -11.85 -12.95 -16.03
C ILE A 74 -11.84 -11.41 -15.93
N ARG A 75 -13.02 -10.79 -15.89
CA ARG A 75 -13.15 -9.34 -15.70
C ARG A 75 -12.73 -8.89 -14.30
N ASP A 76 -12.96 -9.70 -13.27
CA ASP A 76 -12.53 -9.40 -11.91
C ASP A 76 -11.00 -9.52 -11.77
N ASP A 77 -10.36 -10.39 -12.55
CA ASP A 77 -8.90 -10.52 -12.64
C ASP A 77 -8.25 -9.29 -13.31
N GLU A 78 -8.84 -8.79 -14.40
CA GLU A 78 -8.36 -7.56 -15.07
C GLU A 78 -8.48 -6.35 -14.16
N ASP A 79 -9.63 -6.17 -13.50
CA ASP A 79 -9.83 -5.09 -12.54
C ASP A 79 -8.89 -5.22 -11.34
N ALA A 80 -8.67 -6.43 -10.83
CA ALA A 80 -7.72 -6.67 -9.75
C ALA A 80 -6.29 -6.31 -10.17
N ASN A 81 -5.87 -6.63 -11.39
CA ASN A 81 -4.56 -6.26 -11.93
C ASN A 81 -4.43 -4.73 -12.07
N ASN A 82 -5.42 -4.08 -12.65
CA ASN A 82 -5.43 -2.62 -12.83
C ASN A 82 -5.37 -1.89 -11.48
N ARG A 83 -6.17 -2.32 -10.48
CA ARG A 83 -6.10 -1.79 -9.11
C ARG A 83 -4.74 -2.02 -8.47
N GLN A 84 -4.15 -3.20 -8.63
CA GLN A 84 -2.82 -3.50 -8.09
C GLN A 84 -1.74 -2.59 -8.70
N ARG A 85 -1.80 -2.33 -10.01
CA ARG A 85 -0.87 -1.41 -10.70
C ARG A 85 -1.00 0.03 -10.19
N ILE A 86 -2.24 0.49 -9.98
CA ILE A 86 -2.51 1.82 -9.40
C ILE A 86 -1.95 1.90 -7.97
N ARG A 87 -2.29 0.92 -7.12
CA ARG A 87 -1.81 0.82 -5.74
C ARG A 87 -0.28 0.83 -5.67
N ARG A 88 0.39 0.03 -6.50
CA ARG A 88 1.86 -0.04 -6.55
C ARG A 88 2.47 1.31 -6.90
N ALA A 89 1.94 2.01 -7.90
CA ALA A 89 2.41 3.34 -8.27
C ALA A 89 2.32 4.33 -7.09
N ILE A 90 1.23 4.30 -6.31
CA ILE A 90 1.08 5.15 -5.11
C ILE A 90 2.10 4.79 -4.05
N LEU A 91 2.30 3.50 -3.77
CA LEU A 91 3.24 3.02 -2.76
C LEU A 91 4.70 3.33 -3.11
N GLU A 92 5.05 3.32 -4.39
CA GLU A 92 6.35 3.72 -4.92
C GLU A 92 6.54 5.25 -4.88
N GLY A 93 5.45 6.02 -4.82
CA GLY A 93 5.46 7.49 -4.82
C GLY A 93 5.35 8.11 -6.22
N ASP A 94 4.99 7.32 -7.24
CA ASP A 94 4.67 7.79 -8.58
C ASP A 94 3.16 8.06 -8.69
N ILE A 95 2.75 9.19 -8.11
CA ILE A 95 1.33 9.60 -8.07
C ILE A 95 0.83 9.99 -9.47
N ASP A 96 1.69 10.50 -10.33
CA ASP A 96 1.35 10.86 -11.71
C ASP A 96 0.94 9.63 -12.53
N ARG A 97 1.70 8.55 -12.40
CA ARG A 97 1.33 7.26 -13.00
C ARG A 97 0.04 6.71 -12.41
N ALA A 98 -0.16 6.81 -11.09
CA ALA A 98 -1.40 6.38 -10.44
C ALA A 98 -2.62 7.14 -10.98
N LEU A 99 -2.53 8.47 -11.12
CA LEU A 99 -3.58 9.31 -11.70
C LEU A 99 -3.86 8.95 -13.17
N LYS A 100 -2.81 8.74 -13.95
CA LYS A 100 -2.93 8.32 -15.36
C LYS A 100 -3.65 6.98 -15.50
N TYR A 101 -3.24 5.97 -14.72
CA TYR A 101 -3.91 4.66 -14.74
C TYR A 101 -5.35 4.74 -14.23
N THR A 102 -5.61 5.53 -13.20
CA THR A 102 -6.98 5.70 -12.68
C THR A 102 -7.88 6.35 -13.74
N ASN A 103 -7.45 7.40 -14.42
CA ASN A 103 -8.24 8.03 -15.47
C ASN A 103 -8.41 7.13 -16.70
N ALA A 104 -7.44 6.26 -16.99
CA ALA A 104 -7.50 5.34 -18.13
C ALA A 104 -8.45 4.16 -17.89
N TYR A 105 -8.43 3.58 -16.68
CA TYR A 105 -9.21 2.38 -16.35
C TYR A 105 -10.56 2.72 -15.68
N TYR A 106 -10.63 3.85 -14.95
CA TYR A 106 -11.77 4.24 -14.10
C TYR A 106 -12.08 5.75 -14.21
N PRO A 107 -12.50 6.25 -15.39
CA PRO A 107 -12.53 7.69 -15.72
C PRO A 107 -13.41 8.56 -14.82
N HIS A 108 -14.43 7.99 -14.17
CA HIS A 108 -15.35 8.72 -13.30
C HIS A 108 -14.98 8.68 -11.81
N VAL A 109 -14.08 7.77 -11.39
CA VAL A 109 -13.78 7.56 -9.96
C VAL A 109 -13.28 8.84 -9.28
N LEU A 110 -12.40 9.59 -9.94
CA LEU A 110 -11.84 10.82 -9.38
C LEU A 110 -12.81 12.00 -9.47
N GLN A 111 -13.76 11.96 -10.40
CA GLN A 111 -14.81 12.98 -10.53
C GLN A 111 -15.86 12.81 -9.42
N ASP A 112 -16.27 11.56 -9.19
CA ASP A 112 -17.29 11.21 -8.19
C ASP A 112 -16.73 11.26 -6.77
N ASN A 113 -15.41 11.10 -6.60
CA ASN A 113 -14.72 11.09 -5.32
C ASN A 113 -13.70 12.22 -5.23
N GLU A 114 -14.19 13.46 -5.28
CA GLU A 114 -13.37 14.67 -5.26
C GLU A 114 -12.39 14.72 -4.07
N HIS A 115 -12.82 14.25 -2.88
CA HIS A 115 -11.97 14.17 -1.69
C HIS A 115 -10.74 13.25 -1.89
N VAL A 116 -10.91 12.10 -2.55
CA VAL A 116 -9.80 11.19 -2.89
C VAL A 116 -8.87 11.85 -3.91
N TYR A 117 -9.44 12.53 -4.90
CA TYR A 117 -8.66 13.26 -5.90
C TYR A 117 -7.80 14.36 -5.25
N PHE A 118 -8.39 15.16 -4.36
CA PHE A 118 -7.66 16.17 -3.58
C PHE A 118 -6.53 15.55 -2.75
N ARG A 119 -6.79 14.42 -2.08
CA ARG A 119 -5.78 13.70 -1.28
C ARG A 119 -4.64 13.15 -2.12
N LEU A 120 -4.92 12.63 -3.33
CA LEU A 120 -3.89 12.24 -4.30
C LEU A 120 -3.05 13.43 -4.73
N ARG A 121 -3.66 14.59 -4.99
CA ARG A 121 -2.93 15.81 -5.38
C ARG A 121 -2.03 16.34 -4.26
N CYS A 122 -2.54 16.35 -3.04
CA CYS A 122 -1.76 16.61 -1.83
C CYS A 122 -0.56 15.65 -1.75
N ARG A 123 -0.79 14.34 -1.95
CA ARG A 123 0.28 13.35 -1.93
C ARG A 123 1.30 13.57 -3.04
N ARG A 124 0.88 13.93 -4.24
CA ARG A 124 1.78 14.27 -5.35
C ARG A 124 2.73 15.40 -4.96
N PHE A 125 2.22 16.47 -4.37
CA PHE A 125 3.09 17.56 -3.89
C PHE A 125 4.07 17.09 -2.82
N ILE A 126 3.61 16.32 -1.83
CA ILE A 126 4.49 15.74 -0.80
C ILE A 126 5.61 14.88 -1.42
N GLU A 127 5.32 14.10 -2.47
CA GLU A 127 6.36 13.31 -3.16
C GLU A 127 7.34 14.19 -3.96
N LEU A 128 6.89 15.32 -4.53
CA LEU A 128 7.79 16.29 -5.16
C LEU A 128 8.75 16.91 -4.13
N VAL A 129 8.22 17.34 -2.99
CA VAL A 129 9.02 17.83 -1.85
C VAL A 129 10.03 16.78 -1.39
N ARG A 130 9.58 15.53 -1.22
CA ARG A 130 10.47 14.43 -0.82
C ARG A 130 11.62 14.25 -1.80
N LYS A 131 11.33 14.18 -3.10
CA LYS A 131 12.33 13.98 -4.15
C LYS A 131 13.36 15.11 -4.17
N ALA A 132 12.91 16.36 -4.04
CA ALA A 132 13.81 17.52 -3.97
C ALA A 132 14.72 17.46 -2.73
N ALA A 133 14.16 17.15 -1.56
CA ALA A 133 14.93 17.00 -0.33
C ALA A 133 15.98 15.86 -0.43
N GLN A 134 15.63 14.75 -1.09
CA GLN A 134 16.55 13.63 -1.32
C GLN A 134 17.70 14.01 -2.27
N LEU A 135 17.40 14.66 -3.40
CA LEU A 135 18.42 15.13 -4.34
C LEU A 135 19.35 16.18 -3.71
N ASN A 136 18.80 17.11 -2.92
CA ASN A 136 19.62 18.09 -2.22
C ASN A 136 20.60 17.41 -1.23
N MET A 137 20.14 16.41 -0.47
CA MET A 137 21.02 15.64 0.42
C MET A 137 22.12 14.87 -0.34
N LEU A 138 21.82 14.30 -1.50
CA LEU A 138 22.80 13.62 -2.34
C LEU A 138 23.89 14.60 -2.82
N ASN A 139 23.52 15.82 -3.21
CA ASN A 139 24.46 16.86 -3.62
C ASN A 139 25.33 17.35 -2.45
N GLU A 140 24.77 17.52 -1.24
CA GLU A 140 25.54 17.89 -0.04
C GLU A 140 26.63 16.84 0.29
N THR A 141 26.29 15.55 0.24
CA THR A 141 27.24 14.46 0.56
C THR A 141 28.37 14.32 -0.46
N LYS A 142 28.11 14.58 -1.75
CA LYS A 142 29.14 14.57 -2.80
C LYS A 142 30.14 15.73 -2.61
N ASN A 143 29.66 16.91 -2.21
CA ASN A 143 30.50 18.09 -2.02
C ASN A 143 31.36 18.04 -0.74
N SER A 144 30.95 17.31 0.30
CA SER A 144 31.74 17.17 1.54
C SER A 144 32.95 16.23 1.44
N ASN A 145 33.08 15.45 0.37
CA ASN A 145 34.22 14.55 0.16
C ASN A 145 35.42 15.23 -0.54
N GLY A 146 35.39 16.56 -0.70
CA GLY A 146 36.35 17.33 -1.50
C GLY A 146 37.27 18.32 -0.74
N HIS A 147 37.72 18.05 0.49
CA HIS A 147 38.85 18.75 1.15
C HIS A 147 39.15 18.11 2.52
N GLY A 148 40.33 17.72 2.97
CA GLY A 148 41.70 17.74 2.45
C GLY A 148 42.65 17.33 3.59
N SER A 149 43.58 16.40 3.36
CA SER A 149 44.78 16.26 4.19
C SER A 149 45.99 16.42 3.31
N ASN A 150 46.41 17.68 3.19
CA ASN A 150 47.64 18.09 2.53
C ASN A 150 48.81 17.70 3.43
N ALA A 151 49.44 16.56 3.15
CA ALA A 151 50.75 16.20 3.68
C ALA A 151 51.55 15.50 2.57
N ALA A 152 52.26 16.30 1.78
CA ALA A 152 53.38 15.80 0.98
C ALA A 152 54.48 15.28 1.95
N PRO A 153 55.25 14.25 1.55
CA PRO A 153 56.41 14.55 0.71
C PRO A 153 56.67 13.55 -0.44
N GLN A 154 57.05 14.12 -1.59
CA GLN A 154 57.99 13.66 -2.62
C GLN A 154 58.17 12.16 -2.92
N SER A 155 57.91 11.77 -4.18
CA SER A 155 58.85 10.94 -4.98
C SER A 155 58.54 10.93 -6.50
N MET A 156 59.46 11.51 -7.28
CA MET A 156 60.00 11.11 -8.60
C MET A 156 59.07 10.85 -9.81
N ASP A 157 59.39 11.56 -10.90
CA ASP A 157 58.89 11.48 -12.28
C ASP A 157 58.97 10.08 -12.92
N ILE A 158 58.08 9.80 -13.88
CA ILE A 158 58.37 9.16 -15.18
C ILE A 158 57.21 9.47 -16.15
N ASP A 159 57.53 10.19 -17.23
CA ASP A 159 56.68 10.35 -18.42
C ASP A 159 56.47 9.00 -19.10
N LEU A 160 55.20 8.59 -19.28
CA LEU A 160 54.85 7.55 -20.24
C LEU A 160 53.56 7.91 -20.98
N ASN A 161 53.75 8.31 -22.23
CA ASN A 161 52.74 8.52 -23.24
C ASN A 161 51.85 7.27 -23.42
N GLY A 162 50.58 7.38 -23.04
CA GLY A 162 49.57 6.34 -23.18
C GLY A 162 48.18 6.95 -23.19
N SER A 163 47.65 7.18 -24.39
CA SER A 163 46.25 7.48 -24.65
C SER A 163 45.36 6.40 -24.03
N ASP A 164 44.67 6.68 -22.91
CA ASP A 164 43.26 6.33 -22.69
C ASP A 164 42.77 6.78 -21.31
N THR A 165 41.46 7.05 -21.22
CA THR A 165 40.66 7.24 -19.99
C THR A 165 40.65 8.63 -19.33
N SER A 166 40.10 9.62 -20.03
CA SER A 166 39.37 10.73 -19.37
C SER A 166 37.88 10.38 -19.27
N ALA A 167 37.57 9.39 -18.43
CA ALA A 167 36.32 9.36 -17.68
C ALA A 167 36.76 9.76 -16.25
N TRP A 168 36.17 10.74 -15.58
CA TRP A 168 35.05 10.55 -14.65
C TRP A 168 34.74 11.90 -13.95
N GLU A 169 34.66 13.01 -14.69
CA GLU A 169 34.25 14.31 -14.12
C GLU A 169 33.11 14.95 -14.93
N ALA A 170 31.89 14.42 -14.76
CA ALA A 170 30.70 15.00 -15.40
C ALA A 170 29.36 14.81 -14.65
N ASP A 171 29.33 14.35 -13.39
CA ASP A 171 28.05 14.01 -12.70
C ASP A 171 27.59 15.07 -11.67
N GLY A 172 28.40 16.10 -11.38
CA GLY A 172 28.04 17.15 -10.42
C GLY A 172 27.04 18.18 -10.96
N GLY A 173 27.16 18.56 -12.24
CA GLY A 173 26.30 19.58 -12.85
C GLY A 173 24.90 19.09 -13.16
N GLU A 174 24.76 17.82 -13.56
CA GLU A 174 23.48 17.23 -13.98
C GLU A 174 22.48 17.17 -12.81
N ASN A 175 22.92 16.72 -11.63
CA ASN A 175 22.10 16.65 -10.42
C ASN A 175 21.67 18.04 -9.90
N THR A 176 22.46 19.10 -10.14
CA THR A 176 22.09 20.47 -9.73
C THR A 176 21.05 21.09 -10.65
N ALA A 177 21.14 20.82 -11.96
CA ALA A 177 20.12 21.26 -12.93
C ALA A 177 18.79 20.53 -12.72
N GLU A 178 18.85 19.21 -12.46
CA GLU A 178 17.67 18.39 -12.15
C GLU A 178 16.98 18.86 -10.87
N LEU A 179 17.74 19.18 -9.81
CA LEU A 179 17.19 19.73 -8.57
C LEU A 179 16.46 21.06 -8.81
N ALA A 180 17.08 21.99 -9.55
CA ALA A 180 16.48 23.30 -9.83
C ALA A 180 15.19 23.19 -10.68
N GLU A 181 15.15 22.24 -11.62
CA GLU A 181 13.93 21.93 -12.37
C GLU A 181 12.84 21.33 -11.49
N LEU A 182 13.21 20.39 -10.62
CA LEU A 182 12.29 19.75 -9.68
C LEU A 182 11.70 20.76 -8.68
N GLU A 183 12.52 21.64 -8.12
CA GLU A 183 12.08 22.72 -7.22
C GLU A 183 11.12 23.69 -7.91
N ARG A 184 11.42 24.09 -9.16
CA ARG A 184 10.51 24.92 -9.96
C ARG A 184 9.17 24.22 -10.18
N SER A 185 9.20 22.95 -10.61
CA SER A 185 8.00 22.15 -10.86
C SER A 185 7.17 21.95 -9.58
N MET A 186 7.85 21.71 -8.45
CA MET A 186 7.22 21.62 -7.12
C MET A 186 6.49 22.92 -6.76
N LEU A 187 7.16 24.06 -6.85
CA LEU A 187 6.56 25.36 -6.51
C LEU A 187 5.39 25.71 -7.43
N GLU A 188 5.53 25.50 -8.74
CA GLU A 188 4.47 25.75 -9.71
C GLU A 188 3.24 24.85 -9.43
N TYR A 189 3.47 23.57 -9.13
CA TYR A 189 2.40 22.65 -8.77
C TYR A 189 1.71 23.05 -7.46
N GLY A 190 2.47 23.43 -6.44
CA GLY A 190 1.94 23.90 -5.16
C GLY A 190 1.10 25.16 -5.29
N GLN A 191 1.54 26.13 -6.09
CA GLN A 191 0.78 27.36 -6.37
C GLN A 191 -0.54 27.04 -7.06
N LYS A 192 -0.51 26.25 -8.13
CA LYS A 192 -1.73 25.80 -8.84
C LYS A 192 -2.69 25.07 -7.91
N LEU A 193 -2.17 24.19 -7.05
CA LEU A 193 -2.98 23.45 -6.08
C LEU A 193 -3.62 24.40 -5.05
N GLN A 194 -2.90 25.41 -4.58
CA GLN A 194 -3.45 26.38 -3.64
C GLN A 194 -4.50 27.29 -4.28
N GLU A 195 -4.29 27.74 -5.51
CA GLU A 195 -5.23 28.58 -6.26
C GLU A 195 -6.56 27.85 -6.51
N GLU A 196 -6.49 26.59 -6.93
CA GLU A 196 -7.66 25.77 -7.27
C GLU A 196 -8.58 25.54 -6.06
N TYR A 197 -8.00 25.38 -4.87
CA TYR A 197 -8.73 25.10 -3.63
C TYR A 197 -8.78 26.31 -2.66
N ALA A 198 -8.41 27.51 -3.12
CA ALA A 198 -8.31 28.70 -2.27
C ALA A 198 -9.63 29.09 -1.59
N ASN A 199 -10.74 28.88 -2.30
CA ASN A 199 -12.09 29.23 -1.85
C ASN A 199 -12.92 27.99 -1.45
N ASP A 200 -12.27 26.86 -1.20
CA ASP A 200 -12.97 25.64 -0.78
C ASP A 200 -13.62 25.83 0.61
N PRO A 201 -14.92 25.55 0.77
CA PRO A 201 -15.60 25.73 2.06
C PRO A 201 -15.18 24.70 3.12
N ARG A 202 -14.53 23.59 2.73
CA ARG A 202 -14.13 22.51 3.64
C ARG A 202 -12.89 22.92 4.42
N LYS A 203 -13.01 22.95 5.75
CA LYS A 203 -11.89 23.32 6.64
C LYS A 203 -10.73 22.35 6.52
N GLU A 204 -11.02 21.09 6.28
CA GLU A 204 -10.06 19.99 6.12
C GLU A 204 -9.13 20.24 4.93
N VAL A 205 -9.66 20.79 3.83
CA VAL A 205 -8.90 21.14 2.62
C VAL A 205 -7.90 22.26 2.95
N SER A 206 -8.38 23.36 3.53
CA SER A 206 -7.52 24.49 3.91
C SER A 206 -6.41 24.08 4.90
N LYS A 207 -6.75 23.22 5.88
CA LYS A 207 -5.81 22.71 6.86
C LYS A 207 -4.73 21.83 6.20
N ALA A 208 -5.14 20.90 5.35
CA ALA A 208 -4.22 20.03 4.63
C ALA A 208 -3.28 20.83 3.71
N LEU A 209 -3.79 21.85 3.01
CA LEU A 209 -2.97 22.72 2.17
C LEU A 209 -1.92 23.48 3.00
N ASN A 210 -2.32 24.06 4.14
CA ASN A 210 -1.39 24.77 5.03
C ASN A 210 -0.30 23.85 5.59
N GLU A 211 -0.67 22.64 6.04
CA GLU A 211 0.28 21.65 6.56
C GLU A 211 1.29 21.22 5.50
N ILE A 212 0.82 21.02 4.27
CA ILE A 212 1.67 20.58 3.16
C ILE A 212 2.56 21.73 2.66
N TRP A 213 2.05 22.96 2.58
CA TRP A 213 2.87 24.12 2.20
C TRP A 213 3.95 24.45 3.22
N ALA A 214 3.70 24.19 4.50
CA ALA A 214 4.71 24.38 5.54
C ALA A 214 5.99 23.57 5.26
N LEU A 215 5.90 22.44 4.53
CA LEU A 215 7.07 21.64 4.15
C LEU A 215 8.13 22.43 3.37
N VAL A 216 7.71 23.40 2.55
CA VAL A 216 8.63 24.17 1.69
C VAL A 216 9.33 25.28 2.47
N ALA A 217 8.85 25.65 3.66
CA ALA A 217 9.54 26.59 4.53
C ALA A 217 10.81 26.00 5.15
N TYR A 218 10.98 24.67 5.12
CA TYR A 218 12.14 23.99 5.70
C TYR A 218 13.15 23.60 4.63
N GLN A 219 14.43 23.88 4.90
CA GLN A 219 15.53 23.52 4.00
C GLN A 219 15.68 22.00 3.84
N ASN A 220 15.33 21.22 4.87
CA ASN A 220 15.28 19.76 4.79
C ASN A 220 14.10 19.20 5.61
N PRO A 221 12.93 19.02 4.99
CA PRO A 221 11.74 18.56 5.70
C PRO A 221 11.81 17.08 6.13
N LEU A 222 12.78 16.29 5.64
CA LEU A 222 12.97 14.90 6.07
C LEU A 222 13.60 14.78 7.47
N LYS A 223 14.39 15.79 7.87
CA LYS A 223 15.07 15.81 9.18
C LYS A 223 14.28 16.55 10.25
N GLU A 224 13.26 17.33 9.86
CA GLU A 224 12.49 18.17 10.77
C GLU A 224 11.38 17.38 11.48
N PRO A 225 11.43 17.21 12.82
CA PRO A 225 10.45 16.40 13.55
C PRO A 225 9.00 16.89 13.41
N GLN A 226 8.79 18.19 13.18
CA GLN A 226 7.45 18.77 13.08
C GLN A 226 6.71 18.33 11.81
N VAL A 227 7.42 18.04 10.71
CA VAL A 227 6.82 17.81 9.39
C VAL A 227 7.22 16.49 8.73
N SER A 228 8.25 15.81 9.25
CA SER A 228 8.74 14.54 8.70
C SER A 228 7.66 13.45 8.62
N HIS A 229 6.72 13.43 9.56
CA HIS A 229 5.61 12.48 9.59
C HIS A 229 4.72 12.55 8.32
N LEU A 230 4.61 13.70 7.66
CA LEU A 230 3.87 13.86 6.40
C LEU A 230 4.57 13.13 5.25
N LEU A 231 5.90 13.04 5.33
CA LEU A 231 6.78 12.34 4.41
C LEU A 231 6.93 10.85 4.78
N ASP A 232 6.08 10.29 5.63
CA ASP A 232 6.13 8.85 5.90
C ASP A 232 5.48 8.02 4.79
N ARG A 233 5.85 6.74 4.75
CA ARG A 233 5.20 5.72 3.91
C ARG A 233 3.75 5.49 4.31
N ARG A 234 3.40 5.73 5.58
CA ARG A 234 2.03 5.62 6.11
C ARG A 234 1.04 6.46 5.31
N GLY A 235 1.44 7.67 4.91
CA GLY A 235 0.60 8.53 4.07
C GLY A 235 0.32 7.96 2.68
N ARG A 236 1.27 7.20 2.09
CA ARG A 236 1.05 6.51 0.80
C ARG A 236 0.03 5.39 0.95
N VAL A 237 0.14 4.60 2.03
CA VAL A 237 -0.79 3.49 2.29
C VAL A 237 -2.21 4.02 2.45
N ALA A 238 -2.42 5.06 3.27
CA ALA A 238 -3.74 5.65 3.47
C ALA A 238 -4.40 6.10 2.16
N VAL A 239 -3.68 6.86 1.32
CA VAL A 239 -4.20 7.33 0.03
C VAL A 239 -4.44 6.16 -0.94
N ALA A 240 -3.60 5.13 -0.91
CA ALA A 240 -3.79 3.93 -1.73
C ALA A 240 -5.04 3.14 -1.33
N GLU A 241 -5.34 3.01 -0.04
CA GLU A 241 -6.57 2.36 0.44
C GLU A 241 -7.82 3.19 0.11
N GLU A 242 -7.76 4.51 0.32
CA GLU A 242 -8.86 5.42 -0.02
C GLU A 242 -9.23 5.31 -1.51
N LEU A 243 -8.22 5.34 -2.40
CA LEU A 243 -8.45 5.18 -3.82
C LEU A 243 -8.93 3.77 -4.21
N ASN A 244 -8.33 2.72 -3.64
CA ASN A 244 -8.76 1.34 -3.92
C ASN A 244 -10.24 1.14 -3.52
N SER A 245 -10.62 1.67 -2.36
CA SER A 245 -12.00 1.66 -1.88
C SER A 245 -12.94 2.39 -2.83
N ALA A 246 -12.57 3.57 -3.31
CA ALA A 246 -13.37 4.34 -4.25
C ALA A 246 -13.56 3.61 -5.60
N ILE A 247 -12.50 2.97 -6.11
CA ILE A 247 -12.57 2.15 -7.32
C ILE A 247 -13.53 0.97 -7.10
N LEU A 248 -13.39 0.23 -5.99
CA LEU A 248 -14.26 -0.90 -5.70
C LEU A 248 -15.74 -0.49 -5.61
N LEU A 249 -16.04 0.62 -4.93
CA LEU A 249 -17.39 1.15 -4.85
C LEU A 249 -17.94 1.54 -6.23
N SER A 250 -17.13 2.15 -7.09
CA SER A 250 -17.54 2.49 -8.47
C SER A 250 -17.85 1.25 -9.33
N LEU A 251 -17.23 0.11 -9.02
CA LEU A 251 -17.48 -1.18 -9.65
C LEU A 251 -18.69 -1.92 -9.03
N GLY A 252 -19.39 -1.30 -8.08
CA GLY A 252 -20.49 -1.92 -7.32
C GLY A 252 -20.03 -2.98 -6.32
N LYS A 253 -18.73 -3.02 -6.00
CA LYS A 253 -18.12 -3.98 -5.06
C LYS A 253 -18.03 -3.36 -3.66
N SER A 254 -17.91 -4.22 -2.66
CA SER A 254 -17.62 -3.77 -1.29
C SER A 254 -16.23 -3.13 -1.21
N SER A 255 -16.09 -2.06 -0.42
CA SER A 255 -14.82 -1.38 -0.15
C SER A 255 -13.83 -2.15 0.74
N ARG A 256 -14.30 -3.22 1.39
CA ARG A 256 -13.50 -4.15 2.20
C ARG A 256 -13.83 -5.57 1.82
N ALA A 257 -12.85 -6.46 1.90
CA ALA A 257 -13.07 -7.87 1.65
C ALA A 257 -14.02 -8.45 2.71
N ALA A 258 -14.84 -9.44 2.34
CA ALA A 258 -15.75 -10.06 3.30
C ALA A 258 -14.99 -10.71 4.46
N LEU A 259 -13.83 -11.32 4.19
CA LEU A 259 -12.97 -11.91 5.20
C LEU A 259 -12.47 -10.87 6.21
N GLU A 260 -12.05 -9.69 5.76
CA GLU A 260 -11.64 -8.58 6.64
C GLU A 260 -12.79 -8.08 7.50
N LYS A 261 -13.99 -7.96 6.91
CA LYS A 261 -15.20 -7.55 7.66
C LYS A 261 -15.53 -8.57 8.73
N LEU A 262 -15.49 -9.86 8.42
CA LEU A 262 -15.73 -10.94 9.38
C LEU A 262 -14.69 -10.93 10.50
N TYR A 263 -13.41 -10.77 10.16
CA TYR A 263 -12.35 -10.64 11.17
C TYR A 263 -12.61 -9.46 12.09
N ALA A 264 -12.87 -8.27 11.54
CA ALA A 264 -13.13 -7.06 12.31
C ALA A 264 -14.37 -7.19 13.21
N GLN A 265 -15.47 -7.76 12.69
CA GLN A 265 -16.68 -8.02 13.46
C GLN A 265 -16.42 -9.01 14.60
N THR A 266 -15.67 -10.08 14.32
CA THR A 266 -15.33 -11.09 15.31
C THR A 266 -14.43 -10.51 16.41
N SER A 267 -13.44 -9.70 16.06
CA SER A 267 -12.58 -9.03 17.04
C SER A 267 -13.36 -8.10 17.97
N VAL A 268 -14.28 -7.29 17.42
CA VAL A 268 -15.11 -6.39 18.24
C VAL A 268 -16.07 -7.18 19.13
N LEU A 269 -16.72 -8.20 18.57
CA LEU A 269 -17.63 -9.06 19.34
C LEU A 269 -16.92 -9.74 20.51
N LEU A 270 -15.71 -10.25 20.30
CA LEU A 270 -14.94 -10.88 21.37
C LEU A 270 -14.47 -9.86 22.43
N GLU A 271 -14.14 -8.64 22.03
CA GLU A 271 -13.81 -7.57 22.99
C GLU A 271 -15.02 -7.16 23.84
N ASP A 272 -16.20 -7.05 23.23
CA ASP A 272 -17.44 -6.76 23.95
C ASP A 272 -17.78 -7.91 24.93
N LEU A 273 -17.70 -9.16 24.49
CA LEU A 273 -17.92 -10.34 25.33
C LEU A 273 -16.89 -10.48 26.47
N ARG A 274 -15.68 -9.91 26.30
CA ARG A 274 -14.65 -9.84 27.35
C ARG A 274 -15.01 -8.85 28.44
N GLN A 275 -15.63 -7.72 28.11
CA GLN A 275 -15.96 -6.67 29.10
C GLN A 275 -16.96 -7.16 30.14
N ASP A 276 -17.90 -8.03 29.75
CA ASP A 276 -18.89 -8.62 30.64
C ASP A 276 -18.34 -9.79 31.49
N GLY A 277 -17.08 -10.20 31.28
CA GLY A 277 -16.40 -11.22 32.09
C GLY A 277 -16.97 -12.65 31.95
N GLY A 278 -17.72 -12.91 30.87
CA GLY A 278 -18.35 -14.21 30.59
C GLY A 278 -17.42 -15.20 29.87
N GLU A 279 -18.01 -16.24 29.25
CA GLU A 279 -17.27 -17.28 28.51
C GLU A 279 -16.43 -16.72 27.35
N GLY A 280 -16.82 -15.57 26.79
CA GLY A 280 -16.02 -14.85 25.78
C GLY A 280 -14.71 -14.26 26.29
N ALA A 281 -14.49 -14.19 27.61
CA ALA A 281 -13.21 -13.76 28.17
C ALA A 281 -12.05 -14.74 27.90
N PHE A 282 -12.39 -15.96 27.48
CA PHE A 282 -11.46 -17.07 27.29
C PHE A 282 -11.01 -17.27 25.84
N VAL A 283 -11.55 -16.50 24.90
CA VAL A 283 -11.32 -16.68 23.46
C VAL A 283 -10.80 -15.39 22.85
N SER A 284 -9.65 -15.48 22.18
CA SER A 284 -9.14 -14.42 21.30
C SER A 284 -8.93 -14.98 19.89
N VAL A 285 -9.05 -14.12 18.88
CA VAL A 285 -8.63 -14.46 17.52
C VAL A 285 -7.13 -14.77 17.47
N ASP A 286 -6.33 -14.12 18.33
CA ASP A 286 -4.90 -14.38 18.45
C ASP A 286 -4.61 -15.78 19.02
N ASP A 287 -5.45 -16.29 19.93
CA ASP A 287 -5.30 -17.64 20.48
C ASP A 287 -5.49 -18.69 19.36
N ALA A 288 -6.40 -18.43 18.42
CA ALA A 288 -6.61 -19.28 17.25
C ALA A 288 -5.41 -19.21 16.28
N TRP A 289 -4.75 -18.05 16.17
CA TRP A 289 -3.55 -17.87 15.35
C TRP A 289 -2.32 -18.58 15.93
N ASP A 290 -2.11 -18.46 17.24
CA ASP A 290 -0.98 -19.10 17.95
C ASP A 290 -1.12 -20.63 18.02
N GLY A 291 -2.34 -21.16 17.90
CA GLY A 291 -2.61 -22.59 17.79
C GLY A 291 -2.23 -23.22 16.45
N ILE A 292 -1.95 -22.42 15.41
CA ILE A 292 -1.54 -22.93 14.09
C ILE A 292 -0.09 -23.40 14.17
N PRO A 293 0.22 -24.68 13.85
CA PRO A 293 1.59 -25.17 13.85
C PRO A 293 2.44 -24.32 12.91
N ARG A 294 3.45 -23.63 13.43
CA ARG A 294 4.42 -22.93 12.59
C ARG A 294 5.23 -23.99 11.83
N SER A 295 5.12 -23.98 10.51
CA SER A 295 5.91 -24.84 9.65
C SER A 295 7.39 -24.49 9.81
N THR A 296 8.13 -25.34 10.52
CA THR A 296 9.59 -25.29 10.61
C THR A 296 10.18 -25.78 9.29
N HIS A 297 10.04 -25.00 8.22
CA HIS A 297 10.87 -25.19 7.04
C HIS A 297 12.22 -24.51 7.30
N HIS A 298 13.17 -25.30 7.79
CA HIS A 298 14.58 -25.00 7.61
C HIS A 298 14.86 -25.01 6.10
N LEU A 299 15.13 -23.82 5.54
CA LEU A 299 15.87 -23.66 4.29
C LEU A 299 17.35 -24.00 4.52
#